data_AF-A0A2V7V9W1-F1
#
_entry.id   AF-A0A2V7V9W1-F1
#
_cell.length_a   1.000
_cell.length_b   1.000
_cell.length_c   1.000
_cell.angle_alpha   90.00
_cell.angle_beta   90.00
_cell.angle_gamma   90.00
#
_symmetry.space_group_name_H-M   'P 1'
#
loop_
_entity.id
_entity.type
_entity.pdbx_description
1 polymer ?
#
loop_
_entity_poly.entity_id
_entity_poly.type
_entity_poly.pdbx_seq_one_letter_code
_entity_poly.pdbx_strand_id
1 'polypeptide(L)'
;REAVDALLHDVLGYGEVRTRPRDFEKDLQWGQALEITDRLSELARSRGRTFQVKLSNTLVVENHRPFFPASEAVMYLSGEPLHVITLNLVEKYRRACPAVPISFSAGVDARNFPECVALGFTPITTCTDLLRPGGYGRLPKYLDNLEERMRALGVRQIGDYVVKAAGQGEEAIRRAVPPGPLQAALAETLRSDAVDLAGVVARSGPPGLYDELVRVAALLNTPVVVERATRDPRYRAEANRKPPRKVGSRLALFDCINCDKCVPVCPNDANFVYETGVLRTEYQSYRYEKGAVKAFPGGVFAVTKAHQIANFQDFCNECGNCDTFCPEDGGPYIEKPRFFGSLQAWRSLAGRDGFFAERAESIDAIWARIRGVEYHLEVDRRLDRGLFTDGVLQLEVRHSERRVVGAFAGSRAREGHVIDFSAYLNMALAVDGVLDPLKANPVNAPYPGPFPLPSGERPG
;
A
#
# COMPACT_ATOMS: atom_id res chain seq x y z
N ARG A 1 22.57 -6.11 -18.79
CA ARG A 1 22.80 -6.97 -17.61
C ARG A 1 24.03 -6.53 -16.83
N GLU A 2 25.24 -6.63 -17.38
CA GLU A 2 26.50 -6.30 -16.67
C GLU A 2 26.50 -4.93 -16.00
N ALA A 3 26.03 -3.88 -16.67
CA ALA A 3 25.90 -2.55 -16.06
C ALA A 3 24.92 -2.51 -14.87
N VAL A 4 23.86 -3.32 -14.90
CA VAL A 4 22.90 -3.43 -13.80
C VAL A 4 23.52 -4.21 -12.64
N ASP A 5 24.24 -5.31 -12.92
CA ASP A 5 24.95 -6.09 -11.91
C ASP A 5 26.02 -5.24 -11.21
N ALA A 6 26.82 -4.47 -11.96
CA ALA A 6 27.81 -3.56 -11.40
C ALA A 6 27.19 -2.48 -10.49
N LEU A 7 26.06 -1.88 -10.91
CA LEU A 7 25.33 -0.94 -10.05
C LEU A 7 24.80 -1.62 -8.78
N LEU A 8 24.19 -2.80 -8.90
CA LEU A 8 23.64 -3.53 -7.76
C LEU A 8 24.72 -3.95 -6.76
N HIS A 9 25.81 -4.53 -7.25
CA HIS A 9 26.82 -5.21 -6.43
C HIS A 9 27.93 -4.26 -6.00
N ASP A 10 28.56 -3.57 -6.95
CA ASP A 10 29.78 -2.81 -6.69
C ASP A 10 29.48 -1.41 -6.15
N VAL A 11 28.38 -0.78 -6.62
CA VAL A 11 28.01 0.58 -6.20
C VAL A 11 27.06 0.55 -5.00
N LEU A 12 25.97 -0.23 -5.10
CA LEU A 12 24.91 -0.24 -4.10
C LEU A 12 25.12 -1.30 -3.01
N GLY A 13 25.94 -2.32 -3.22
CA GLY A 13 26.29 -3.33 -2.20
C GLY A 13 25.26 -4.44 -1.98
N TYR A 14 24.27 -4.62 -2.87
CA TYR A 14 23.25 -5.68 -2.81
C TYR A 14 23.76 -7.01 -3.40
N GLY A 15 24.86 -7.54 -2.86
CA GLY A 15 25.51 -8.77 -3.36
C GLY A 15 24.63 -10.03 -3.26
N GLU A 16 23.57 -10.01 -2.46
CA GLU A 16 22.60 -11.11 -2.38
C GLU A 16 21.60 -11.14 -3.54
N VAL A 17 21.42 -10.02 -4.23
CA VAL A 17 20.43 -9.88 -5.31
C VAL A 17 21.07 -10.30 -6.62
N ARG A 18 20.58 -11.38 -7.24
CA ARG A 18 21.14 -11.92 -8.49
C ARG A 18 20.20 -11.70 -9.66
N THR A 19 20.70 -11.10 -10.73
CA THR A 19 19.99 -11.09 -12.01
C THR A 19 20.16 -12.42 -12.74
N ARG A 20 19.27 -12.73 -13.68
CA ARG A 20 19.35 -13.96 -14.48
C ARG A 20 19.48 -13.60 -15.97
N PRO A 21 20.49 -14.11 -16.69
CA PRO A 21 20.70 -13.80 -18.11
C PRO A 21 19.46 -14.02 -18.98
N ARG A 22 18.77 -15.15 -18.78
CA ARG A 22 17.53 -15.50 -19.51
C ARG A 22 16.39 -14.49 -19.40
N ASP A 23 16.33 -13.69 -18.34
CA ASP A 23 15.29 -12.67 -18.19
C ASP A 23 15.62 -11.45 -19.05
N PHE A 24 16.90 -11.04 -19.07
CA PHE A 24 17.38 -9.96 -19.94
C PHE A 24 17.31 -10.32 -21.43
N GLU A 25 17.46 -11.60 -21.78
CA GLU A 25 17.32 -12.09 -23.16
C GLU A 25 15.86 -12.05 -23.66
N LYS A 26 14.90 -12.22 -22.75
CA LYS A 26 13.46 -12.19 -23.07
C LYS A 26 12.87 -10.78 -23.05
N ASP A 27 13.47 -9.88 -22.27
CA ASP A 27 13.03 -8.49 -22.18
C ASP A 27 13.25 -7.74 -23.50
N LEU A 28 12.67 -6.54 -23.59
CA LEU A 28 12.82 -5.66 -24.75
C LEU A 28 14.30 -5.29 -24.94
N GLN A 29 14.87 -5.66 -26.09
CA GLN A 29 16.26 -5.38 -26.41
C GLN A 29 16.47 -3.91 -26.76
N TRP A 30 17.67 -3.39 -26.48
CA TRP A 30 17.98 -1.97 -26.63
C TRP A 30 17.71 -1.42 -28.04
N GLY A 31 18.18 -2.11 -29.09
CA GLY A 31 17.95 -1.67 -30.47
C GLY A 31 16.46 -1.61 -30.82
N GLN A 32 15.71 -2.66 -30.44
CA GLN A 32 14.26 -2.71 -30.62
C GLN A 32 13.54 -1.60 -29.85
N ALA A 33 14.01 -1.24 -28.65
CA ALA A 33 13.43 -0.15 -27.86
C ALA A 33 13.58 1.21 -28.57
N LEU A 34 14.72 1.45 -29.23
CA LEU A 34 14.95 2.67 -30.01
C LEU A 34 14.08 2.69 -31.27
N GLU A 35 14.01 1.59 -32.02
CA GLU A 35 13.15 1.46 -33.20
C GLU A 35 11.67 1.68 -32.88
N ILE A 36 11.19 1.11 -31.77
CA ILE A 36 9.82 1.32 -31.28
C ILE A 36 9.62 2.78 -30.91
N THR A 37 10.59 3.41 -30.24
CA THR A 37 10.52 4.82 -29.86
C THR A 37 10.36 5.71 -31.09
N ASP A 38 11.17 5.50 -32.12
CA ASP A 38 11.14 6.33 -33.33
C ASP A 38 9.81 6.18 -34.08
N ARG A 39 9.40 4.92 -34.33
CA ARG A 39 8.16 4.62 -35.04
C ARG A 39 6.92 5.16 -34.32
N LEU A 40 6.86 5.00 -32.99
CA LEU A 40 5.73 5.52 -32.20
C LEU A 40 5.76 7.05 -32.08
N SER A 41 6.94 7.66 -32.04
CA SER A 41 7.08 9.11 -32.07
C SER A 41 6.58 9.72 -33.37
N GLU A 42 6.91 9.10 -34.51
CA GLU A 42 6.39 9.51 -35.83
C GLU A 42 4.88 9.36 -35.93
N LEU A 43 4.36 8.20 -35.52
CA LEU A 43 2.92 7.95 -35.51
C LEU A 43 2.19 8.97 -34.64
N ALA A 44 2.69 9.23 -33.43
CA ALA A 44 2.11 10.23 -32.53
C ALA A 44 2.08 11.63 -33.17
N ARG A 45 3.21 12.06 -33.76
CA ARG A 45 3.31 13.34 -34.48
C ARG A 45 2.29 13.44 -35.62
N SER A 46 2.13 12.38 -36.43
CA SER A 46 1.14 12.34 -37.52
C SER A 46 -0.32 12.48 -37.06
N ARG A 47 -0.58 12.28 -35.76
CA ARG A 47 -1.89 12.34 -35.13
C ARG A 47 -2.06 13.54 -34.20
N GLY A 48 -1.10 14.48 -34.19
CA GLY A 48 -1.11 15.62 -33.27
C GLY A 48 -1.02 15.21 -31.80
N ARG A 49 -0.35 14.10 -31.51
CA ARG A 49 -0.13 13.55 -30.16
C ARG A 49 1.36 13.50 -29.83
N THR A 50 1.66 13.35 -28.56
CA THR A 50 3.04 13.21 -28.06
C THR A 50 3.25 11.80 -27.53
N PHE A 51 4.27 11.12 -28.05
CA PHE A 51 4.74 9.85 -27.51
C PHE A 51 5.62 10.08 -26.28
N GLN A 52 5.50 9.21 -25.27
CA GLN A 52 6.33 9.25 -24.06
C GLN A 52 6.69 7.82 -23.63
N VAL A 53 7.80 7.68 -22.92
CA VAL A 53 8.20 6.39 -22.32
C VAL A 53 8.03 6.40 -20.81
N LYS A 54 7.69 5.23 -20.24
CA LYS A 54 7.64 5.03 -18.78
C LYS A 54 8.86 4.24 -18.33
N LEU A 55 9.69 4.85 -17.49
CA LEU A 55 10.87 4.23 -16.90
C LEU A 55 10.70 4.16 -15.37
N SER A 56 10.52 3.00 -14.74
CA SER A 56 10.50 1.65 -15.31
C SER A 56 9.38 0.80 -14.71
N ASN A 57 9.39 -0.48 -15.06
CA ASN A 57 8.76 -1.52 -14.24
C ASN A 57 9.80 -2.07 -13.24
N THR A 58 9.41 -3.03 -12.41
CA THR A 58 10.30 -3.73 -11.47
C THR A 58 11.42 -4.49 -12.18
N LEU A 59 12.55 -4.68 -11.51
CA LEU A 59 13.64 -5.52 -12.01
C LEU A 59 13.44 -6.97 -11.58
N VAL A 60 13.40 -7.90 -12.53
CA VAL A 60 13.32 -9.35 -12.24
C VAL A 60 14.66 -9.84 -11.71
N VAL A 61 14.62 -10.50 -10.55
CA VAL A 61 15.81 -11.09 -9.90
C VAL A 61 15.49 -12.50 -9.40
N GLU A 62 16.53 -13.29 -9.13
CA GLU A 62 16.40 -14.62 -8.55
C GLU A 62 15.73 -14.56 -7.17
N ASN A 63 14.71 -15.41 -6.99
CA ASN A 63 14.15 -15.62 -5.66
C ASN A 63 15.15 -16.41 -4.79
N HIS A 64 15.71 -15.74 -3.79
CA HIS A 64 16.66 -16.30 -2.84
C HIS A 64 16.10 -16.29 -1.41
N ARG A 65 14.80 -15.98 -1.24
CA ARG A 65 14.16 -15.80 0.06
C ARG A 65 13.17 -16.96 0.33
N PRO A 66 13.04 -17.40 1.59
CA PRO A 66 12.11 -18.48 1.96
C PRO A 66 10.65 -18.01 2.07
N PHE A 67 10.32 -16.79 1.64
CA PHE A 67 9.00 -16.19 1.80
C PHE A 67 7.99 -16.69 0.75
N PHE A 68 8.42 -16.84 -0.50
CA PHE A 68 7.56 -17.34 -1.58
C PHE A 68 7.58 -18.88 -1.62
N PRO A 69 6.58 -19.53 -2.25
CA PRO A 69 6.60 -20.97 -2.49
C PRO A 69 7.90 -21.39 -3.17
N ALA A 70 8.41 -22.59 -2.87
CA ALA A 70 9.65 -23.10 -3.46
C ALA A 70 9.59 -23.22 -5.00
N SER A 71 8.40 -23.25 -5.59
CA SER A 71 8.18 -23.22 -7.04
C SER A 71 8.44 -21.85 -7.67
N GLU A 72 8.46 -20.77 -6.86
CA GLU A 72 8.64 -19.41 -7.34
C GLU A 72 10.14 -19.11 -7.51
N ALA A 73 10.58 -18.99 -8.76
CA ALA A 73 11.98 -18.84 -9.11
C ALA A 73 12.42 -17.36 -9.24
N VAL A 74 11.48 -16.41 -9.21
CA VAL A 74 11.75 -14.98 -9.32
C VAL A 74 11.15 -14.17 -8.20
N MET A 75 11.77 -13.02 -7.95
CA MET A 75 11.16 -11.93 -7.22
C MET A 75 11.36 -10.63 -8.00
N TYR A 76 10.58 -9.61 -7.66
CA TYR A 76 10.54 -8.33 -8.36
C TYR A 76 11.12 -7.23 -7.46
N LEU A 77 12.31 -6.75 -7.82
CA LEU A 77 13.00 -5.70 -7.10
C LEU A 77 12.36 -4.34 -7.42
N SER A 78 12.02 -3.60 -6.35
CA SER A 78 11.48 -2.24 -6.37
C SER A 78 12.15 -1.39 -5.26
N GLY A 79 11.68 -0.16 -5.06
CA GLY A 79 12.21 0.73 -4.02
C GLY A 79 13.54 1.40 -4.38
N GLU A 80 14.31 1.73 -3.35
CA GLU A 80 15.55 2.50 -3.39
C GLU A 80 16.57 2.03 -4.44
N PRO A 81 16.98 0.74 -4.49
CA PRO A 81 17.95 0.30 -5.49
C PRO A 81 17.45 0.51 -6.94
N LEU A 82 16.15 0.31 -7.18
CA LEU A 82 15.57 0.51 -8.51
C LEU A 82 15.67 1.97 -8.95
N HIS A 83 15.59 2.93 -8.02
CA HIS A 83 15.70 4.35 -8.35
C HIS A 83 17.02 4.67 -9.06
N VAL A 84 18.15 4.24 -8.50
CA VAL A 84 19.49 4.50 -9.04
C VAL A 84 19.71 3.77 -10.36
N ILE A 85 19.27 2.51 -10.46
CA ILE A 85 19.36 1.71 -11.69
C ILE A 85 18.57 2.38 -12.82
N THR A 86 17.34 2.80 -12.53
CA THR A 86 16.46 3.42 -13.53
C THR A 86 16.94 4.83 -13.90
N LEU A 87 17.53 5.59 -12.98
CA LEU A 87 18.16 6.88 -13.30
C LEU A 87 19.36 6.72 -14.26
N ASN A 88 20.20 5.70 -14.06
CA ASN A 88 21.28 5.38 -15.01
C ASN A 88 20.73 4.96 -16.39
N LEU A 89 19.61 4.25 -16.43
CA LEU A 89 18.89 3.96 -17.67
C LEU A 89 18.33 5.24 -18.32
N VAL A 90 17.78 6.16 -17.54
CA VAL A 90 17.30 7.47 -18.03
C VAL A 90 18.43 8.24 -18.70
N GLU A 91 19.62 8.28 -18.10
CA GLU A 91 20.77 8.96 -18.70
C GLU A 91 21.14 8.34 -20.05
N LYS A 92 21.26 7.01 -20.10
CA LYS A 92 21.52 6.29 -21.35
C LYS A 92 20.45 6.55 -22.41
N TYR A 93 19.17 6.55 -22.01
CA TYR A 93 18.04 6.78 -22.90
C TYR A 93 18.01 8.21 -23.44
N ARG A 94 18.23 9.22 -22.59
CA ARG A 94 18.27 10.64 -23.01
C ARG A 94 19.39 10.95 -24.00
N ARG A 95 20.53 10.25 -23.91
CA ARG A 95 21.61 10.36 -24.90
C ARG A 95 21.19 9.85 -26.28
N ALA A 96 20.30 8.86 -26.35
CA ALA A 96 19.79 8.31 -27.61
C ALA A 96 18.54 9.05 -28.13
N CYS A 97 17.61 9.40 -27.22
CA CYS A 97 16.29 9.96 -27.54
C CYS A 97 16.02 11.25 -26.74
N PRO A 98 16.79 12.33 -26.93
CA PRO A 98 16.72 13.54 -26.10
C PRO A 98 15.37 14.29 -26.20
N ALA A 99 14.63 14.09 -27.29
CA ALA A 99 13.35 14.76 -27.52
C ALA A 99 12.15 14.05 -26.88
N VAL A 100 12.32 12.82 -26.39
CA VAL A 100 11.20 11.98 -25.91
C VAL A 100 10.98 12.23 -24.41
N PRO A 101 9.79 12.69 -23.98
CA PRO A 101 9.48 12.86 -22.57
C PRO A 101 9.43 11.53 -21.83
N ILE A 102 9.71 11.58 -20.53
CA ILE A 102 9.80 10.41 -19.66
C ILE A 102 8.82 10.58 -18.49
N SER A 103 7.95 9.59 -18.32
CA SER A 103 7.27 9.35 -17.04
C SER A 103 8.13 8.41 -16.19
N PHE A 104 8.19 8.66 -14.89
CA PHE A 104 9.15 7.98 -14.01
C PHE A 104 8.48 7.23 -12.86
N SER A 105 8.90 5.99 -12.64
CA SER A 105 8.29 5.04 -11.71
C SER A 105 9.34 4.07 -11.17
N ALA A 106 10.21 4.54 -10.28
CA ALA A 106 11.22 3.70 -9.65
C ALA A 106 11.69 4.32 -8.32
N GLY A 107 11.29 3.73 -7.19
CA GLY A 107 11.78 4.12 -5.87
C GLY A 107 11.61 5.61 -5.52
N VAL A 108 10.53 6.23 -5.99
CA VAL A 108 10.23 7.63 -5.68
C VAL A 108 9.70 7.72 -4.25
N ASP A 109 10.28 8.61 -3.46
CA ASP A 109 9.85 8.99 -2.13
C ASP A 109 9.88 10.52 -1.97
N ALA A 110 9.43 11.02 -0.82
CA ALA A 110 9.39 12.47 -0.59
C ALA A 110 10.76 13.16 -0.71
N ARG A 111 11.89 12.47 -0.51
CA ARG A 111 13.23 13.07 -0.51
C ARG A 111 13.79 13.25 -1.92
N ASN A 112 13.57 12.27 -2.81
CA ASN A 112 14.03 12.34 -4.19
C ASN A 112 12.98 12.89 -5.17
N PHE A 113 11.72 13.06 -4.75
CA PHE A 113 10.67 13.66 -5.58
C PHE A 113 11.08 15.02 -6.19
N PRO A 114 11.68 15.97 -5.45
CA PRO A 114 12.13 17.23 -6.04
C PRO A 114 13.22 17.07 -7.11
N GLU A 115 14.05 16.03 -7.04
CA GLU A 115 15.02 15.69 -8.08
C GLU A 115 14.33 15.11 -9.33
N CYS A 116 13.34 14.25 -9.16
CA CYS A 116 12.51 13.77 -10.27
C CYS A 116 11.81 14.93 -11.01
N VAL A 117 11.32 15.93 -10.27
CA VAL A 117 10.74 17.15 -10.86
C VAL A 117 11.80 17.95 -11.60
N ALA A 118 13.01 18.14 -11.03
CA ALA A 118 14.12 18.83 -11.67
C ALA A 118 14.61 18.14 -12.96
N LEU A 119 14.37 16.83 -13.08
CA LEU A 119 14.64 16.06 -14.29
C LEU A 119 13.51 16.19 -15.32
N GLY A 120 12.44 16.94 -15.07
CA GLY A 120 11.34 17.14 -16.02
C GLY A 120 10.51 15.88 -16.25
N PHE A 121 10.47 14.95 -15.29
CA PHE A 121 9.62 13.76 -15.41
C PHE A 121 8.15 14.11 -15.27
N THR A 122 7.30 13.56 -16.14
CA THR A 122 5.86 13.74 -16.06
C THR A 122 5.10 12.57 -16.70
N PRO A 123 4.13 11.94 -16.01
CA PRO A 123 3.93 11.99 -14.55
C PRO A 123 5.07 11.30 -13.77
N ILE A 124 5.12 11.57 -12.46
CA ILE A 124 5.98 10.87 -11.50
C ILE A 124 5.09 9.94 -10.66
N THR A 125 5.46 8.66 -10.57
CA THR A 125 4.68 7.62 -9.87
C THR A 125 5.44 7.09 -8.65
N THR A 126 4.75 6.95 -7.51
CA THR A 126 5.24 6.30 -6.29
C THR A 126 4.39 5.08 -5.94
N CYS A 127 5.01 4.07 -5.32
CA CYS A 127 4.35 2.84 -4.86
C CYS A 127 5.01 2.31 -3.59
N THR A 128 6.28 1.90 -3.67
CA THR A 128 7.02 1.30 -2.54
C THR A 128 7.00 2.16 -1.29
N ASP A 129 7.05 3.49 -1.43
CA ASP A 129 6.99 4.41 -0.29
C ASP A 129 5.62 4.39 0.41
N LEU A 130 4.52 4.27 -0.34
CA LEU A 130 3.16 4.20 0.20
C LEU A 130 2.87 2.89 0.93
N LEU A 131 3.64 1.84 0.64
CA LEU A 131 3.56 0.57 1.37
C LEU A 131 4.28 0.60 2.72
N ARG A 132 4.91 1.72 3.11
CA ARG A 132 5.62 1.86 4.38
C ARG A 132 4.73 2.48 5.47
N PRO A 133 5.13 2.39 6.76
CA PRO A 133 4.46 3.10 7.84
C PRO A 133 4.14 4.56 7.49
N GLY A 134 2.88 4.94 7.69
CA GLY A 134 2.31 6.23 7.29
C GLY A 134 1.43 6.15 6.04
N GLY A 135 1.55 5.12 5.19
CA GLY A 135 0.62 4.89 4.08
C GLY A 135 0.49 6.06 3.12
N TYR A 136 -0.76 6.34 2.73
CA TYR A 136 -1.13 7.54 1.96
C TYR A 136 -0.82 8.86 2.69
N GLY A 137 -0.76 8.86 4.03
CA GLY A 137 -0.39 10.02 4.83
C GLY A 137 1.06 10.50 4.61
N ARG A 138 1.86 9.75 3.85
CA ARG A 138 3.21 10.14 3.43
C ARG A 138 3.22 11.13 2.26
N LEU A 139 2.13 11.22 1.49
CA LEU A 139 2.04 12.03 0.26
C LEU A 139 2.27 13.54 0.46
N PRO A 140 1.74 14.22 1.50
CA PRO A 140 1.93 15.66 1.65
C PRO A 140 3.40 16.09 1.64
N LYS A 141 4.27 15.29 2.26
CA LYS A 141 5.70 15.60 2.38
C LYS A 141 6.44 15.69 1.03
N TYR A 142 5.90 15.11 -0.03
CA TYR A 142 6.45 15.21 -1.39
C TYR A 142 6.36 16.65 -1.89
N LEU A 143 5.19 17.27 -1.73
CA LEU A 143 4.94 18.64 -2.15
C LEU A 143 5.63 19.63 -1.22
N ASP A 144 5.60 19.41 0.09
CA ASP A 144 6.31 20.27 1.05
C ASP A 144 7.81 20.38 0.72
N ASN A 145 8.46 19.25 0.41
CA ASN A 145 9.88 19.23 0.07
C ASN A 145 10.16 19.91 -1.28
N LEU A 146 9.25 19.79 -2.25
CA LEU A 146 9.37 20.50 -3.52
C LEU A 146 9.23 22.01 -3.29
N GLU A 147 8.22 22.42 -2.54
CA GLU A 147 7.96 23.83 -2.22
C GLU A 147 9.13 24.46 -1.47
N GLU A 148 9.71 23.77 -0.49
CA GLU A 148 10.90 24.21 0.24
C GLU A 148 12.07 24.48 -0.71
N ARG A 149 12.35 23.55 -1.64
CA ARG A 149 13.42 23.74 -2.65
C ARG A 149 13.09 24.86 -3.63
N MET A 150 11.84 25.02 -4.04
CA MET A 150 11.41 26.11 -4.93
C MET A 150 11.58 27.48 -4.25
N ARG A 151 11.16 27.62 -3.00
CA ARG A 151 11.33 28.84 -2.20
C ARG A 151 12.82 29.18 -2.02
N ALA A 152 13.66 28.20 -1.71
CA ALA A 152 15.10 28.40 -1.56
C ALA A 152 15.79 28.90 -2.85
N LEU A 153 15.22 28.59 -4.02
CA LEU A 153 15.72 29.04 -5.32
C LEU A 153 15.03 30.30 -5.84
N GLY A 154 14.05 30.85 -5.11
CA GLY A 154 13.30 32.04 -5.53
C GLY A 154 12.40 31.82 -6.75
N VAL A 155 11.99 30.57 -7.01
CA VAL A 155 11.15 30.22 -8.17
C VAL A 155 9.70 29.98 -7.76
N ARG A 156 8.74 30.35 -8.63
CA ARG A 156 7.30 30.23 -8.34
C ARG A 156 6.58 29.18 -9.19
N GLN A 157 7.28 28.56 -10.14
CA GLN A 157 6.72 27.60 -11.08
C GLN A 157 7.72 26.49 -11.42
N ILE A 158 7.19 25.35 -11.86
CA ILE A 158 7.99 24.12 -12.07
C ILE A 158 9.06 24.29 -13.16
N GLY A 159 8.76 24.98 -14.27
CA GLY A 159 9.75 25.13 -15.35
C GLY A 159 10.97 25.95 -14.90
N ASP A 160 10.78 27.07 -14.22
CA ASP A 160 11.88 27.83 -13.61
C ASP A 160 12.67 27.00 -12.59
N TYR A 161 11.96 26.17 -11.80
CA TYR A 161 12.60 25.21 -10.91
C TYR A 161 13.49 24.23 -11.68
N VAL A 162 13.00 23.64 -12.77
CA VAL A 162 13.80 22.74 -13.63
C VAL A 162 15.05 23.45 -14.15
N VAL A 163 14.94 24.70 -14.60
CA VAL A 163 16.10 25.47 -15.09
C VAL A 163 17.13 25.72 -13.99
N LYS A 164 16.71 25.99 -12.75
CA LYS A 164 17.61 26.39 -11.67
C LYS A 164 18.13 25.23 -10.81
N ALA A 165 17.37 24.13 -10.65
CA ALA A 165 17.53 23.14 -9.59
C ALA A 165 18.88 22.41 -9.52
N ALA A 166 19.54 22.13 -10.66
CA ALA A 166 20.83 21.44 -10.68
C ALA A 166 22.02 22.35 -11.01
N GLY A 167 21.83 23.67 -11.01
CA GLY A 167 22.88 24.64 -11.33
C GLY A 167 23.28 24.68 -12.82
N GLN A 168 22.43 24.17 -13.71
CA GLN A 168 22.68 24.13 -15.16
C GLN A 168 21.97 25.24 -15.94
N GLY A 169 21.32 26.18 -15.25
CA GLY A 169 20.45 27.17 -15.88
C GLY A 169 21.17 28.09 -16.87
N GLU A 170 22.38 28.56 -16.57
CA GLU A 170 23.15 29.41 -17.49
C GLU A 170 23.52 28.67 -18.79
N GLU A 171 23.95 27.41 -18.66
CA GLU A 171 24.25 26.57 -19.83
C GLU A 171 22.98 26.22 -20.61
N ALA A 172 21.85 26.01 -19.92
CA ALA A 172 20.57 25.78 -20.58
C ALA A 172 20.13 27.00 -21.40
N ILE A 173 20.25 28.20 -20.84
CA ILE A 173 19.97 29.47 -21.53
C ILE A 173 20.90 29.62 -22.74
N ARG A 174 22.20 29.34 -22.57
CA ARG A 174 23.19 29.43 -23.65
C ARG A 174 22.87 28.52 -24.84
N ARG A 175 22.36 27.32 -24.58
CA ARG A 175 22.01 26.33 -25.61
C ARG A 175 20.64 26.59 -26.25
N ALA A 176 19.65 27.03 -25.47
CA ALA A 176 18.28 27.21 -25.96
C ALA A 176 18.04 28.57 -26.63
N VAL A 177 18.81 29.60 -26.25
CA VAL A 177 18.58 30.99 -26.66
C VAL A 177 19.82 31.53 -27.37
N PRO A 178 19.70 32.05 -28.61
CA PRO A 178 20.83 32.68 -29.30
C PRO A 178 21.41 33.89 -28.55
N PRO A 179 22.69 34.23 -28.74
CA PRO A 179 23.28 35.43 -28.16
C PRO A 179 22.50 36.70 -28.51
N GLY A 180 22.16 37.50 -27.50
CA GLY A 180 21.41 38.75 -27.68
C GLY A 180 20.73 39.25 -26.40
N PRO A 181 19.91 40.31 -26.50
CA PRO A 181 19.26 40.94 -25.34
C PRO A 181 18.41 39.98 -24.51
N LEU A 182 17.66 39.08 -25.15
CA LEU A 182 16.84 38.08 -24.46
C LEU A 182 17.68 37.11 -23.63
N GLN A 183 18.79 36.62 -24.18
CA GLN A 183 19.69 35.72 -23.47
C GLN A 183 20.30 36.40 -22.23
N ALA A 184 20.71 37.67 -22.37
CA ALA A 184 21.24 38.46 -21.26
C ALA A 184 20.18 38.68 -20.17
N ALA A 185 18.95 39.03 -20.55
CA ALA A 185 17.84 39.23 -19.61
C ALA A 185 17.48 37.94 -18.85
N LEU A 186 17.51 36.78 -19.51
CA LEU A 186 17.29 35.48 -18.87
C LEU A 186 18.42 35.15 -17.88
N ALA A 187 19.68 35.39 -18.26
CA ALA A 187 20.83 35.13 -17.40
C ALA A 187 20.88 36.07 -16.18
N GLU A 188 20.43 37.32 -16.33
CA GLU A 188 20.22 38.25 -15.21
C GLU A 188 19.10 37.78 -14.29
N THR A 189 17.94 37.43 -14.86
CA THR A 189 16.77 36.95 -14.09
C THR A 189 17.09 35.67 -13.32
N LEU A 190 17.84 34.73 -13.91
CA LEU A 190 18.26 33.49 -13.26
C LEU A 190 19.07 33.73 -11.97
N ARG A 191 19.90 34.78 -11.97
CA ARG A 191 20.76 35.19 -10.83
C ARG A 191 20.03 36.02 -9.78
N SER A 192 18.80 36.44 -10.04
CA SER A 192 17.99 37.21 -9.09
C SER A 192 17.38 36.34 -7.97
N ASP A 193 16.95 37.01 -6.90
CA ASP A 193 16.24 36.38 -5.77
C ASP A 193 14.79 36.00 -6.11
N ALA A 194 14.21 36.61 -7.16
CA ALA A 194 12.84 36.36 -7.61
C ALA A 194 12.85 36.01 -9.10
N VAL A 195 12.98 34.73 -9.39
CA VAL A 195 13.13 34.21 -10.75
C VAL A 195 11.76 34.12 -11.43
N ASP A 196 11.66 34.75 -12.61
CA ASP A 196 10.51 34.67 -13.51
C ASP A 196 10.98 34.54 -14.97
N LEU A 197 11.49 33.35 -15.33
CA LEU A 197 12.01 33.13 -16.68
C LEU A 197 10.88 33.05 -17.70
N ALA A 198 9.74 32.43 -17.34
CA ALA A 198 8.59 32.42 -18.26
C ALA A 198 8.09 33.83 -18.56
N GLY A 199 8.03 34.73 -17.57
CA GLY A 199 7.63 36.11 -17.83
C GLY A 199 8.58 36.83 -18.78
N VAL A 200 9.89 36.60 -18.65
CA VAL A 200 10.89 37.14 -19.60
C VAL A 200 10.66 36.59 -21.01
N VAL A 201 10.49 35.27 -21.15
CA VAL A 201 10.22 34.65 -22.45
C VAL A 201 8.89 35.10 -23.03
N ALA A 202 7.84 35.25 -22.22
CA ALA A 202 6.51 35.66 -22.67
C ALA A 202 6.49 37.08 -23.27
N ARG A 203 7.37 37.98 -22.79
CA ARG A 203 7.44 39.37 -23.29
C ARG A 203 8.20 39.51 -24.61
N SER A 204 9.17 38.64 -24.88
CA SER A 204 10.16 38.91 -25.94
C SER A 204 10.70 37.66 -26.66
N GLY A 205 10.24 36.47 -26.30
CA GLY A 205 10.64 35.20 -26.89
C GLY A 205 9.62 34.68 -27.92
N PRO A 206 10.06 33.84 -28.88
CA PRO A 206 9.16 33.16 -29.79
C PRO A 206 8.32 32.10 -29.06
N PRO A 207 7.15 31.71 -29.62
CA PRO A 207 6.33 30.63 -29.08
C PRO A 207 7.13 29.34 -28.88
N GLY A 208 6.93 28.67 -27.74
CA GLY A 208 7.60 27.41 -27.40
C GLY A 208 9.03 27.54 -26.86
N LEU A 209 9.64 28.74 -26.86
CA LEU A 209 11.00 28.91 -26.34
C LEU A 209 11.15 28.51 -24.87
N TYR A 210 10.13 28.80 -24.05
CA TYR A 210 10.17 28.45 -22.63
C TYR A 210 10.16 26.93 -22.42
N ASP A 211 9.31 26.21 -23.15
CA ASP A 211 9.26 24.74 -23.11
C ASP A 211 10.59 24.13 -23.59
N GLU A 212 11.20 24.72 -24.63
CA GLU A 212 12.51 24.33 -25.11
C GLU A 212 13.60 24.54 -24.05
N LEU A 213 13.62 25.71 -23.40
CA LEU A 213 14.56 26.01 -22.33
C LEU A 213 14.43 25.02 -21.16
N VAL A 214 13.20 24.74 -20.73
CA VAL A 214 12.91 23.75 -19.67
C VAL A 214 13.38 22.35 -20.08
N ARG A 215 13.13 21.95 -21.33
CA ARG A 215 13.57 20.65 -21.88
C ARG A 215 15.09 20.54 -21.89
N VAL A 216 15.79 21.56 -22.39
CA VAL A 216 17.27 21.59 -22.43
C VAL A 216 17.84 21.54 -21.02
N ALA A 217 17.27 22.28 -20.07
CA ALA A 217 17.68 22.22 -18.67
C ALA A 217 17.48 20.82 -18.06
N ALA A 218 16.33 20.18 -18.28
CA ALA A 218 16.09 18.81 -17.81
C ALA A 218 17.11 17.80 -18.35
N LEU A 219 17.53 17.93 -19.62
CA LEU A 219 18.59 17.12 -20.20
C LEU A 219 19.94 17.37 -19.51
N LEU A 220 20.32 18.63 -19.29
CA LEU A 220 21.57 19.00 -18.60
C LEU A 220 21.59 18.60 -17.12
N ASN A 221 20.45 18.64 -16.44
CA ASN A 221 20.32 18.20 -15.06
C ASN A 221 20.54 16.69 -14.90
N THR A 222 20.30 15.90 -15.97
CA THR A 222 20.34 14.43 -15.94
C THR A 222 21.65 13.87 -15.38
N PRO A 223 22.83 14.12 -15.99
CA PRO A 223 24.08 13.57 -15.48
C PRO A 223 24.36 14.01 -14.04
N VAL A 224 24.03 15.26 -13.68
CA VAL A 224 24.27 15.81 -12.32
C VAL A 224 23.45 15.06 -11.28
N VAL A 225 22.15 14.85 -11.52
CA VAL A 225 21.26 14.17 -10.57
C VAL A 225 21.58 12.67 -10.52
N VAL A 226 21.88 12.04 -11.66
CA VAL A 226 22.25 10.61 -11.73
C VAL A 226 23.52 10.35 -10.94
N GLU A 227 24.55 11.19 -11.09
CA GLU A 227 25.80 11.08 -10.32
C GLU A 227 25.57 11.23 -8.82
N ARG A 228 24.77 12.24 -8.41
CA ARG A 228 24.40 12.45 -7.00
C ARG A 228 23.68 11.23 -6.42
N ALA A 229 22.64 10.74 -7.10
CA ALA A 229 21.88 9.57 -6.66
C ALA A 229 22.75 8.30 -6.61
N THR A 230 23.65 8.11 -7.57
CA THR A 230 24.55 6.96 -7.63
C THR A 230 25.54 6.94 -6.47
N ARG A 231 25.97 8.11 -5.99
CA ARG A 231 26.89 8.24 -4.85
C ARG A 231 26.22 8.25 -3.49
N ASP A 232 24.94 8.59 -3.43
CA ASP A 232 24.20 8.80 -2.18
C ASP A 232 24.13 7.51 -1.34
N PRO A 233 24.70 7.51 -0.11
CA PRO A 233 24.68 6.36 0.79
C PRO A 233 23.26 5.85 1.11
N ARG A 234 22.21 6.68 0.98
CA ARG A 234 20.83 6.26 1.29
C ARG A 234 20.37 5.09 0.43
N TYR A 235 20.90 4.94 -0.78
CA TYR A 235 20.48 3.87 -1.70
C TYR A 235 21.26 2.58 -1.48
N ARG A 236 22.35 2.62 -0.71
CA ARG A 236 23.22 1.45 -0.46
C ARG A 236 22.53 0.44 0.45
N ALA A 237 22.92 -0.83 0.31
CA ALA A 237 22.37 -1.94 1.08
C ALA A 237 22.50 -1.74 2.59
N GLU A 238 23.59 -1.13 3.05
CA GLU A 238 23.82 -0.82 4.48
C GLU A 238 22.68 0.01 5.09
N ALA A 239 22.17 1.01 4.35
CA ALA A 239 21.09 1.87 4.80
C ALA A 239 19.71 1.20 4.77
N ASN A 240 19.56 0.10 4.00
CA ASN A 240 18.26 -0.49 3.67
C ASN A 240 18.09 -1.95 4.14
N ARG A 241 19.10 -2.57 4.77
CA ARG A 241 19.05 -3.99 5.19
C ARG A 241 18.32 -4.26 6.51
N LYS A 242 17.97 -3.22 7.28
CA LYS A 242 17.39 -3.41 8.61
C LYS A 242 15.92 -3.86 8.50
N PRO A 243 15.57 -5.09 8.89
CA PRO A 243 14.18 -5.51 8.91
C PRO A 243 13.38 -4.69 9.93
N PRO A 244 12.05 -4.61 9.79
CA PRO A 244 11.19 -4.07 10.84
C PRO A 244 11.47 -4.76 12.17
N ARG A 245 11.56 -3.97 13.25
CA ARG A 245 11.86 -4.49 14.59
C ARG A 245 10.71 -5.37 15.08
N LYS A 246 11.01 -6.64 15.37
CA LYS A 246 10.13 -7.56 16.10
C LYS A 246 10.36 -7.43 17.60
N VAL A 247 9.31 -7.55 18.41
CA VAL A 247 9.34 -7.43 19.88
C VAL A 247 9.36 -8.78 20.60
N GLY A 248 9.27 -9.90 19.86
CA GLY A 248 9.32 -11.24 20.41
C GLY A 248 8.02 -11.72 21.09
N SER A 249 6.88 -11.09 20.77
CA SER A 249 5.55 -11.57 21.12
C SER A 249 4.82 -12.08 19.88
N ARG A 250 3.93 -13.06 20.06
CA ARG A 250 3.08 -13.59 18.99
C ARG A 250 1.76 -12.83 18.94
N LEU A 251 1.35 -12.45 17.75
CA LEU A 251 0.05 -11.84 17.51
C LEU A 251 -1.06 -12.87 17.80
N ALA A 252 -2.11 -12.42 18.46
CA ALA A 252 -3.30 -13.21 18.74
C ALA A 252 -4.56 -12.48 18.24
N LEU A 253 -5.69 -13.18 18.27
CA LEU A 253 -7.01 -12.66 17.89
C LEU A 253 -7.29 -11.31 18.56
N PHE A 254 -7.19 -11.27 19.89
CA PHE A 254 -7.28 -10.05 20.69
C PHE A 254 -5.93 -9.64 21.28
N ASP A 255 -5.86 -8.42 21.81
CA ASP A 255 -4.77 -7.93 22.66
C ASP A 255 -3.39 -7.86 22.00
N CYS A 256 -3.32 -7.37 20.75
CA CYS A 256 -2.02 -6.98 20.21
C CYS A 256 -1.43 -5.82 21.02
N ILE A 257 -0.18 -5.44 20.77
CA ILE A 257 0.45 -4.30 21.45
C ILE A 257 -0.17 -2.94 21.10
N ASN A 258 -1.20 -2.89 20.25
CA ASN A 258 -1.93 -1.68 19.87
C ASN A 258 -1.01 -0.56 19.33
N CYS A 259 -0.05 -0.93 18.48
CA CYS A 259 0.83 0.04 17.81
C CYS A 259 0.19 0.69 16.57
N ASP A 260 -0.99 0.21 16.16
CA ASP A 260 -1.81 0.65 15.02
C ASP A 260 -1.15 0.69 13.65
N LYS A 261 0.15 0.35 13.52
CA LYS A 261 0.90 0.37 12.26
C LYS A 261 0.19 -0.36 11.12
N CYS A 262 -0.51 -1.45 11.42
CA CYS A 262 -1.21 -2.27 10.44
C CYS A 262 -2.34 -1.55 9.70
N VAL A 263 -2.91 -0.48 10.27
CA VAL A 263 -3.99 0.32 9.69
C VAL A 263 -3.43 1.19 8.55
N PRO A 264 -2.54 2.17 8.77
CA PRO A 264 -2.04 3.04 7.69
C PRO A 264 -1.15 2.31 6.69
N VAL A 265 -0.52 1.16 7.03
CA VAL A 265 0.24 0.38 6.03
C VAL A 265 -0.65 -0.49 5.17
N CYS A 266 -1.94 -0.65 5.46
CA CYS A 266 -2.82 -1.45 4.61
C CYS A 266 -3.14 -0.66 3.33
N PRO A 267 -2.68 -1.08 2.14
CA PRO A 267 -2.92 -0.31 0.91
C PRO A 267 -4.39 -0.26 0.51
N ASN A 268 -5.17 -1.23 0.97
CA ASN A 268 -6.60 -1.37 0.69
C ASN A 268 -7.48 -0.90 1.85
N ASP A 269 -6.89 -0.33 2.90
CA ASP A 269 -7.61 0.09 4.12
C ASP A 269 -8.46 -1.04 4.76
N ALA A 270 -7.96 -2.28 4.64
CA ALA A 270 -8.66 -3.46 5.12
C ALA A 270 -8.49 -3.68 6.63
N ASN A 271 -7.46 -3.14 7.27
CA ASN A 271 -7.30 -3.24 8.72
C ASN A 271 -7.93 -2.03 9.39
N PHE A 272 -8.79 -2.25 10.37
CA PHE A 272 -9.51 -1.18 11.06
C PHE A 272 -9.50 -1.38 12.57
N VAL A 273 -9.69 -0.27 13.30
CA VAL A 273 -9.83 -0.25 14.75
C VAL A 273 -11.29 -0.43 15.12
N TYR A 274 -11.54 -1.19 16.18
CA TYR A 274 -12.82 -1.20 16.89
C TYR A 274 -12.54 -1.30 18.41
N GLU A 275 -13.51 -0.88 19.21
CA GLU A 275 -13.43 -0.98 20.68
C GLU A 275 -14.30 -2.13 21.15
N THR A 276 -13.85 -2.89 22.15
CA THR A 276 -14.65 -3.94 22.79
C THR A 276 -14.50 -3.88 24.32
N GLY A 277 -15.36 -4.61 25.03
CA GLY A 277 -15.25 -4.75 26.47
C GLY A 277 -14.02 -5.57 26.88
N VAL A 278 -13.41 -5.21 28.01
CA VAL A 278 -12.42 -6.07 28.66
C VAL A 278 -13.13 -7.15 29.46
N LEU A 279 -12.65 -8.39 29.38
CA LEU A 279 -13.28 -9.53 30.04
C LEU A 279 -12.21 -10.50 30.49
N ARG A 280 -12.21 -10.82 31.78
CA ARG A 280 -11.50 -11.98 32.32
C ARG A 280 -12.49 -12.84 33.09
N THR A 281 -12.71 -14.07 32.63
CA THR A 281 -13.67 -14.97 33.27
C THR A 281 -13.26 -16.42 33.13
N GLU A 282 -13.59 -17.24 34.12
CA GLU A 282 -13.60 -18.68 33.98
C GLU A 282 -14.91 -19.09 33.29
N TYR A 283 -14.82 -20.02 32.35
CA TYR A 283 -15.98 -20.46 31.59
C TYR A 283 -16.15 -21.98 31.62
N GLN A 284 -17.39 -22.41 31.41
CA GLN A 284 -17.76 -23.81 31.22
C GLN A 284 -18.01 -24.08 29.74
N SER A 285 -17.67 -25.27 29.28
CA SER A 285 -18.10 -25.80 27.98
C SER A 285 -19.21 -26.82 28.17
N TYR A 286 -19.91 -27.18 27.10
CA TYR A 286 -21.11 -27.99 27.19
C TYR A 286 -21.01 -29.22 26.31
N ARG A 287 -21.36 -30.38 26.86
CA ARG A 287 -21.31 -31.67 26.16
C ARG A 287 -22.66 -32.36 26.21
N TYR A 288 -23.03 -33.01 25.11
CA TYR A 288 -24.18 -33.89 25.10
C TYR A 288 -23.83 -35.27 25.69
N GLU A 289 -24.48 -35.61 26.80
CA GLU A 289 -24.30 -36.88 27.50
C GLU A 289 -25.63 -37.43 28.02
N LYS A 290 -25.93 -38.69 27.70
CA LYS A 290 -27.09 -39.42 28.23
C LYS A 290 -28.42 -38.68 28.02
N GLY A 291 -28.61 -38.09 26.85
CA GLY A 291 -29.86 -37.39 26.49
C GLY A 291 -29.98 -35.96 27.02
N ALA A 292 -28.95 -35.40 27.65
CA ALA A 292 -28.95 -34.03 28.18
C ALA A 292 -27.66 -33.28 27.84
N VAL A 293 -27.72 -31.96 27.83
CA VAL A 293 -26.53 -31.10 27.69
C VAL A 293 -26.00 -30.78 29.09
N LYS A 294 -24.75 -31.13 29.36
CA LYS A 294 -24.10 -30.94 30.66
C LYS A 294 -22.92 -30.00 30.55
N ALA A 295 -22.80 -29.09 31.53
CA ALA A 295 -21.65 -28.22 31.69
C ALA A 295 -20.45 -29.01 32.23
N PHE A 296 -19.26 -28.64 31.77
CA PHE A 296 -18.00 -29.11 32.32
C PHE A 296 -16.94 -27.98 32.24
N PRO A 297 -15.89 -28.00 33.08
CA PRO A 297 -14.89 -26.95 33.09
C PRO A 297 -14.27 -26.74 31.70
N GLY A 298 -14.31 -25.49 31.21
CA GLY A 298 -13.63 -25.07 29.99
C GLY A 298 -12.23 -24.55 30.31
N GLY A 299 -12.13 -23.26 30.57
CA GLY A 299 -10.85 -22.62 30.89
C GLY A 299 -11.02 -21.15 31.33
N VAL A 300 -9.94 -20.38 31.19
CA VAL A 300 -9.94 -18.93 31.43
C VAL A 300 -9.97 -18.22 30.08
N PHE A 301 -10.93 -17.34 29.89
CA PHE A 301 -10.98 -16.41 28.78
C PHE A 301 -10.51 -15.03 29.26
N ALA A 302 -9.63 -14.38 28.49
CA ALA A 302 -9.08 -13.07 28.85
C ALA A 302 -8.90 -12.18 27.61
N VAL A 303 -9.53 -11.01 27.66
CA VAL A 303 -9.28 -9.83 26.81
C VAL A 303 -9.06 -8.65 27.74
N THR A 304 -7.91 -8.03 27.64
CA THR A 304 -7.38 -7.06 28.59
C THR A 304 -7.32 -5.65 28.03
N LYS A 305 -7.49 -5.48 26.72
CA LYS A 305 -7.47 -4.18 26.05
C LYS A 305 -8.81 -3.90 25.38
N ALA A 306 -9.31 -2.68 25.52
CA ALA A 306 -10.54 -2.28 24.83
C ALA A 306 -10.28 -2.03 23.34
N HIS A 307 -9.16 -1.37 23.01
CA HIS A 307 -8.76 -1.10 21.64
C HIS A 307 -8.28 -2.37 20.95
N GLN A 308 -8.96 -2.75 19.87
CA GLN A 308 -8.69 -3.95 19.09
C GLN A 308 -8.57 -3.62 17.60
N ILE A 309 -7.92 -4.53 16.88
CA ILE A 309 -7.75 -4.45 15.42
C ILE A 309 -8.52 -5.60 14.79
N ALA A 310 -9.20 -5.32 13.69
CA ALA A 310 -9.85 -6.30 12.82
C ALA A 310 -9.41 -6.13 11.36
N ASN A 311 -9.70 -7.13 10.54
CA ASN A 311 -9.47 -7.13 9.11
C ASN A 311 -10.82 -7.27 8.38
N PHE A 312 -11.11 -6.41 7.41
CA PHE A 312 -12.28 -6.50 6.54
C PHE A 312 -11.91 -7.28 5.28
N GLN A 313 -12.45 -8.48 5.15
CA GLN A 313 -12.09 -9.43 4.10
C GLN A 313 -12.36 -8.88 2.71
N ASP A 314 -13.47 -8.18 2.52
CA ASP A 314 -13.90 -7.71 1.20
C ASP A 314 -12.90 -6.68 0.61
N PHE A 315 -12.08 -6.05 1.46
CA PHE A 315 -11.00 -5.14 1.04
C PHE A 315 -9.64 -5.83 0.98
N CYS A 316 -9.45 -6.91 1.73
CA CYS A 316 -8.15 -7.57 1.86
C CYS A 316 -7.81 -8.40 0.62
N ASN A 317 -6.63 -8.13 0.04
CA ASN A 317 -6.05 -8.96 -1.03
C ASN A 317 -4.86 -9.81 -0.56
N GLU A 318 -4.64 -9.89 0.75
CA GLU A 318 -3.59 -10.71 1.37
C GLU A 318 -2.17 -10.38 0.90
N CYS A 319 -1.92 -9.10 0.55
CA CYS A 319 -0.59 -8.65 0.14
C CYS A 319 0.53 -8.81 1.20
N GLY A 320 0.20 -9.16 2.45
CA GLY A 320 1.17 -9.42 3.52
C GLY A 320 1.88 -8.16 4.06
N ASN A 321 1.52 -6.97 3.61
CA ASN A 321 2.21 -5.75 4.02
C ASN A 321 2.07 -5.48 5.54
N CYS A 322 0.87 -5.72 6.09
CA CYS A 322 0.63 -5.56 7.53
C CYS A 322 1.38 -6.59 8.40
N ASP A 323 1.74 -7.76 7.88
CA ASP A 323 2.58 -8.76 8.56
C ASP A 323 4.02 -8.27 8.64
N THR A 324 4.56 -7.84 7.49
CA THR A 324 5.93 -7.32 7.39
C THR A 324 6.20 -6.22 8.41
N PHE A 325 5.27 -5.29 8.60
CA PHE A 325 5.42 -4.17 9.53
C PHE A 325 4.86 -4.42 10.93
N CYS A 326 4.21 -5.56 11.18
CA CYS A 326 3.76 -5.93 12.51
C CYS A 326 4.99 -6.10 13.41
N PRO A 327 5.06 -5.44 14.57
CA PRO A 327 6.14 -5.67 15.53
C PRO A 327 6.02 -7.04 16.23
N GLU A 328 4.86 -7.68 16.16
CA GLU A 328 4.63 -9.02 16.70
C GLU A 328 4.78 -10.07 15.59
N ASP A 329 4.97 -11.33 15.98
CA ASP A 329 5.07 -12.45 15.07
C ASP A 329 3.67 -12.92 14.67
N GLY A 330 3.38 -12.91 13.37
CA GLY A 330 2.06 -13.15 12.80
C GLY A 330 1.51 -11.93 12.06
N GLY A 331 0.68 -12.18 11.05
CA GLY A 331 0.09 -11.15 10.20
C GLY A 331 -1.27 -10.69 10.73
N PRO A 332 -1.54 -9.38 10.86
CA PRO A 332 -2.86 -8.88 11.22
C PRO A 332 -3.97 -9.42 10.31
N TYR A 333 -3.71 -9.52 9.01
CA TYR A 333 -4.68 -10.09 8.06
C TYR A 333 -4.94 -11.59 8.25
N ILE A 334 -4.14 -12.30 9.05
CA ILE A 334 -4.29 -13.74 9.37
C ILE A 334 -4.89 -13.90 10.76
N GLU A 335 -4.26 -13.27 11.76
CA GLU A 335 -4.49 -13.55 13.17
C GLU A 335 -5.63 -12.72 13.76
N LYS A 336 -5.93 -11.52 13.22
CA LYS A 336 -7.00 -10.65 13.75
C LYS A 336 -8.38 -11.08 13.27
N PRO A 337 -9.44 -10.73 14.02
CA PRO A 337 -10.82 -10.99 13.61
C PRO A 337 -11.06 -10.51 12.19
N ARG A 338 -11.39 -11.47 11.32
CA ARG A 338 -11.71 -11.21 9.92
C ARG A 338 -13.22 -11.03 9.80
N PHE A 339 -13.68 -9.89 9.30
CA PHE A 339 -15.10 -9.65 9.03
C PHE A 339 -15.38 -9.64 7.53
N PHE A 340 -16.46 -10.31 7.13
CA PHE A 340 -16.97 -10.33 5.77
C PHE A 340 -18.08 -9.29 5.62
N GLY A 341 -18.20 -8.66 4.44
CA GLY A 341 -19.23 -7.66 4.19
C GLY A 341 -20.63 -8.23 3.92
N SER A 342 -20.73 -9.55 3.66
CA SER A 342 -22.02 -10.23 3.47
C SER A 342 -21.98 -11.70 3.88
N LEU A 343 -23.14 -12.24 4.23
CA LEU A 343 -23.31 -13.68 4.47
C LEU A 343 -22.92 -14.51 3.24
N GLN A 344 -23.17 -14.00 2.04
CA GLN A 344 -22.78 -14.65 0.79
C GLN A 344 -21.25 -14.76 0.66
N ALA A 345 -20.52 -13.68 0.95
CA ALA A 345 -19.06 -13.67 0.93
C ALA A 345 -18.46 -14.62 1.98
N TRP A 346 -19.04 -14.65 3.18
CA TRP A 346 -18.62 -15.58 4.24
C TRP A 346 -18.84 -17.06 3.85
N ARG A 347 -19.96 -17.37 3.17
CA ARG A 347 -20.26 -18.71 2.65
C ARG A 347 -19.37 -19.12 1.48
N SER A 348 -19.10 -18.20 0.53
CA SER A 348 -18.30 -18.51 -0.65
C SER A 348 -16.84 -18.81 -0.32
N LEU A 349 -16.34 -18.29 0.80
CA LEU A 349 -14.99 -18.53 1.32
C LEU A 349 -15.01 -19.51 2.52
N ALA A 350 -15.66 -20.66 2.35
CA ALA A 350 -15.85 -21.68 3.39
C ALA A 350 -14.55 -22.20 4.04
N GLY A 351 -13.41 -22.11 3.35
CA GLY A 351 -12.10 -22.51 3.86
C GLY A 351 -11.42 -21.50 4.78
N ARG A 352 -12.06 -20.37 5.10
CA ARG A 352 -11.46 -19.29 5.91
C ARG A 352 -12.22 -19.08 7.21
N ASP A 353 -11.48 -18.98 8.31
CA ASP A 353 -12.03 -18.51 9.59
C ASP A 353 -12.37 -17.02 9.50
N GLY A 354 -13.39 -16.60 10.26
CA GLY A 354 -13.85 -15.22 10.34
C GLY A 354 -15.35 -15.10 10.61
N PHE A 355 -15.84 -13.87 10.58
CA PHE A 355 -17.13 -13.45 11.10
C PHE A 355 -17.93 -12.73 10.02
N PHE A 356 -19.23 -12.95 9.96
CA PHE A 356 -20.18 -12.03 9.34
C PHE A 356 -21.12 -11.55 10.42
N ALA A 357 -21.28 -10.24 10.58
CA ALA A 357 -22.15 -9.65 11.59
C ALA A 357 -23.09 -8.65 10.92
N GLU A 358 -24.36 -8.71 11.28
CA GLU A 358 -25.35 -7.75 10.82
C GLU A 358 -26.20 -7.25 11.99
N ARG A 359 -26.57 -5.98 11.90
CA ARG A 359 -27.53 -5.37 12.81
C ARG A 359 -28.91 -5.48 12.19
N ALA A 360 -29.88 -6.01 12.94
CA ALA A 360 -31.30 -5.88 12.63
C ALA A 360 -32.00 -4.93 13.62
N GLU A 361 -33.26 -4.58 13.34
CA GLU A 361 -34.04 -3.65 14.17
C GLU A 361 -34.21 -4.10 15.64
N SER A 362 -34.17 -5.42 15.88
CA SER A 362 -34.41 -6.02 17.20
C SER A 362 -33.35 -7.01 17.66
N ILE A 363 -32.72 -7.76 16.75
CA ILE A 363 -31.81 -8.86 17.06
C ILE A 363 -30.57 -8.72 16.19
N ASP A 364 -29.41 -8.48 16.79
CA ASP A 364 -28.14 -8.54 16.07
C ASP A 364 -27.84 -10.02 15.77
N ALA A 365 -27.28 -10.32 14.59
CA ALA A 365 -26.90 -11.69 14.22
C ALA A 365 -25.43 -11.74 13.81
N ILE A 366 -24.73 -12.78 14.27
CA ILE A 366 -23.33 -13.02 13.92
C ILE A 366 -23.09 -14.49 13.61
N TRP A 367 -22.49 -14.73 12.44
CA TRP A 367 -21.97 -16.02 12.00
C TRP A 367 -20.47 -16.01 12.18
N ALA A 368 -19.91 -17.10 12.68
CA ALA A 368 -18.48 -17.23 12.86
C ALA A 368 -18.02 -18.59 12.37
N ARG A 369 -16.83 -18.62 11.77
CA ARG A 369 -16.05 -19.83 11.59
C ARG A 369 -14.77 -19.67 12.40
N ILE A 370 -14.60 -20.53 13.41
CA ILE A 370 -13.47 -20.48 14.34
C ILE A 370 -12.84 -21.86 14.37
N ARG A 371 -11.58 -21.96 13.91
CA ARG A 371 -10.85 -23.22 13.75
C ARG A 371 -11.64 -24.24 12.91
N GLY A 372 -12.29 -23.77 11.86
CA GLY A 372 -13.11 -24.58 10.96
C GLY A 372 -14.50 -24.99 11.48
N VAL A 373 -14.87 -24.63 12.72
CA VAL A 373 -16.21 -24.91 13.25
C VAL A 373 -17.10 -23.69 13.04
N GLU A 374 -18.31 -23.92 12.52
CA GLU A 374 -19.29 -22.86 12.28
C GLU A 374 -20.20 -22.67 13.49
N TYR A 375 -20.42 -21.40 13.82
CA TYR A 375 -21.26 -20.96 14.92
C TYR A 375 -22.20 -19.85 14.45
N HIS A 376 -23.34 -19.75 15.12
CA HIS A 376 -24.30 -18.68 14.95
C HIS A 376 -24.71 -18.14 16.33
N LEU A 377 -24.80 -16.82 16.44
CA LEU A 377 -25.25 -16.12 17.64
C LEU A 377 -26.24 -15.02 17.26
N GLU A 378 -27.43 -15.09 17.85
CA GLU A 378 -28.42 -14.01 17.85
C GLU A 378 -28.38 -13.29 19.19
N VAL A 379 -28.35 -11.95 19.19
CA VAL A 379 -28.32 -11.12 20.39
C VAL A 379 -29.50 -10.16 20.41
N ASP A 380 -30.44 -10.41 21.33
CA ASP A 380 -31.49 -9.47 21.69
C ASP A 380 -31.00 -8.61 22.87
N ARG A 381 -30.56 -7.39 22.56
CA ARG A 381 -30.05 -6.45 23.57
C ARG A 381 -31.13 -5.93 24.51
N ARG A 382 -32.42 -5.95 24.11
CA ARG A 382 -33.54 -5.46 24.94
C ARG A 382 -33.91 -6.48 25.99
N LEU A 383 -33.91 -7.76 25.62
CA LEU A 383 -34.20 -8.88 26.52
C LEU A 383 -32.98 -9.43 27.24
N ASP A 384 -31.79 -8.88 26.98
CA ASP A 384 -30.52 -9.37 27.50
C ASP A 384 -30.28 -10.86 27.20
N ARG A 385 -30.65 -11.29 25.99
CA ARG A 385 -30.68 -12.70 25.59
C ARG A 385 -29.79 -12.95 24.37
N GLY A 386 -28.89 -13.91 24.50
CA GLY A 386 -28.12 -14.48 23.41
C GLY A 386 -28.54 -15.93 23.11
N LEU A 387 -28.79 -16.26 21.85
CA LEU A 387 -28.98 -17.64 21.40
C LEU A 387 -27.76 -18.07 20.59
N PHE A 388 -26.93 -18.94 21.17
CA PHE A 388 -25.67 -19.38 20.61
C PHE A 388 -25.74 -20.85 20.18
N THR A 389 -25.32 -21.18 18.97
CA THR A 389 -25.43 -22.54 18.42
C THR A 389 -24.29 -22.88 17.47
N ASP A 390 -23.91 -24.15 17.42
CA ASP A 390 -23.06 -24.75 16.38
C ASP A 390 -23.87 -25.59 15.37
N GLY A 391 -25.21 -25.46 15.43
CA GLY A 391 -26.15 -26.25 14.64
C GLY A 391 -26.43 -27.65 15.20
N VAL A 392 -25.74 -28.06 16.27
CA VAL A 392 -25.94 -29.34 16.98
C VAL A 392 -26.44 -29.11 18.39
N LEU A 393 -25.79 -28.21 19.14
CA LEU A 393 -26.20 -27.76 20.47
C LEU A 393 -26.55 -26.27 20.43
N GLN A 394 -27.50 -25.87 21.26
CA GLN A 394 -27.90 -24.47 21.43
C GLN A 394 -27.84 -24.08 22.90
N LEU A 395 -27.22 -22.95 23.19
CA LEU A 395 -27.15 -22.34 24.51
C LEU A 395 -27.94 -21.04 24.51
N GLU A 396 -28.78 -20.86 25.52
CA GLU A 396 -29.40 -19.58 25.83
C GLU A 396 -28.56 -18.90 26.90
N VAL A 397 -28.18 -17.65 26.65
CA VAL A 397 -27.20 -16.92 27.44
C VAL A 397 -27.79 -15.59 27.86
N ARG A 398 -27.67 -15.24 29.14
CA ARG A 398 -27.83 -13.86 29.58
C ARG A 398 -26.63 -13.05 29.10
N HIS A 399 -26.85 -12.21 28.09
CA HIS A 399 -25.75 -11.68 27.28
C HIS A 399 -24.83 -10.75 28.07
N SER A 400 -25.38 -9.82 28.84
CA SER A 400 -24.65 -8.85 29.67
C SER A 400 -23.75 -9.52 30.71
N GLU A 401 -24.20 -10.64 31.30
CA GLU A 401 -23.48 -11.40 32.32
C GLU A 401 -22.56 -12.49 31.73
N ARG A 402 -22.63 -12.73 30.41
CA ARG A 402 -21.95 -13.85 29.74
C ARG A 402 -22.27 -15.22 30.38
N ARG A 403 -23.49 -15.37 30.92
CA ARG A 403 -23.89 -16.54 31.72
C ARG A 403 -24.94 -17.38 31.01
N VAL A 404 -24.67 -18.67 30.84
CA VAL A 404 -25.64 -19.61 30.27
C VAL A 404 -26.80 -19.82 31.23
N VAL A 405 -28.02 -19.67 30.72
CA VAL A 405 -29.28 -19.87 31.45
C VAL A 405 -30.08 -21.06 30.93
N GLY A 406 -29.79 -21.54 29.73
CA GLY A 406 -30.41 -22.74 29.14
C GLY A 406 -29.46 -23.45 28.16
N ALA A 407 -29.60 -24.77 28.02
CA ALA A 407 -28.80 -25.58 27.10
C ALA A 407 -29.66 -26.70 26.50
N PHE A 408 -29.64 -26.81 25.18
CA PHE A 408 -30.56 -27.64 24.40
C PHE A 408 -29.79 -28.44 23.34
N ALA A 409 -30.22 -29.67 23.09
CA ALA A 409 -29.67 -30.53 22.05
C ALA A 409 -30.59 -30.55 20.83
N GLY A 410 -30.03 -30.34 19.65
CA GLY A 410 -30.73 -30.51 18.38
C GLY A 410 -30.78 -31.97 17.92
N SER A 411 -31.54 -32.24 16.86
CA SER A 411 -31.74 -33.59 16.30
C SER A 411 -30.46 -34.29 15.82
N ARG A 412 -29.40 -33.52 15.56
CA ARG A 412 -28.08 -34.02 15.12
C ARG A 412 -27.14 -34.35 16.27
N ALA A 413 -27.52 -34.10 17.51
CA ALA A 413 -26.66 -34.33 18.67
C ALA A 413 -26.32 -35.81 18.85
N ARG A 414 -25.03 -36.09 19.04
CA ARG A 414 -24.49 -37.42 19.31
C ARG A 414 -23.75 -37.41 20.63
N GLU A 415 -23.72 -38.56 21.31
CA GLU A 415 -23.01 -38.71 22.57
C GLU A 415 -21.56 -38.21 22.42
N GLY A 416 -21.14 -37.33 23.33
CA GLY A 416 -19.80 -36.76 23.33
C GLY A 416 -19.62 -35.50 22.48
N HIS A 417 -20.62 -35.02 21.74
CA HIS A 417 -20.54 -33.74 21.02
C HIS A 417 -20.34 -32.58 22.00
N VAL A 418 -19.41 -31.67 21.69
CA VAL A 418 -19.03 -30.54 22.55
C VAL A 418 -19.24 -29.23 21.82
N ILE A 419 -19.85 -28.27 22.51
CA ILE A 419 -19.84 -26.85 22.13
C ILE A 419 -18.96 -26.08 23.14
N ASP A 420 -17.89 -25.46 22.65
CA ASP A 420 -16.94 -24.68 23.45
C ASP A 420 -17.45 -23.25 23.64
N PHE A 421 -17.69 -22.84 24.88
CA PHE A 421 -18.25 -21.53 25.18
C PHE A 421 -17.26 -20.38 24.94
N SER A 422 -15.96 -20.64 24.78
CA SER A 422 -15.01 -19.61 24.34
C SER A 422 -15.36 -19.05 22.96
N ALA A 423 -15.98 -19.84 22.08
CA ALA A 423 -16.45 -19.36 20.78
C ALA A 423 -17.54 -18.28 20.97
N TYR A 424 -18.49 -18.49 21.88
CA TYR A 424 -19.45 -17.46 22.27
C TYR A 424 -18.76 -16.19 22.78
N LEU A 425 -17.78 -16.32 23.68
CA LEU A 425 -17.08 -15.17 24.24
C LEU A 425 -16.32 -14.37 23.17
N ASN A 426 -15.67 -15.05 22.22
CA ASN A 426 -15.06 -14.40 21.05
C ASN A 426 -16.10 -13.65 20.21
N MET A 427 -17.22 -14.31 19.88
CA MET A 427 -18.29 -13.72 19.07
C MET A 427 -18.98 -12.55 19.77
N ALA A 428 -19.24 -12.65 21.08
CA ALA A 428 -19.88 -11.62 21.88
C ALA A 428 -19.02 -10.34 21.93
N LEU A 429 -17.72 -10.46 22.20
CA LEU A 429 -16.83 -9.30 22.20
C LEU A 429 -16.65 -8.70 20.80
N ALA A 430 -16.56 -9.54 19.77
CA ALA A 430 -16.50 -9.10 18.38
C ALA A 430 -17.75 -8.30 18.00
N VAL A 431 -18.95 -8.87 18.19
CA VAL A 431 -20.22 -8.26 17.77
C VAL A 431 -20.55 -6.99 18.56
N ASP A 432 -20.26 -6.97 19.87
CA ASP A 432 -20.49 -5.78 20.70
C ASP A 432 -19.64 -4.60 20.25
N GLY A 433 -18.40 -4.88 19.83
CA GLY A 433 -17.49 -3.84 19.40
C GLY A 433 -17.72 -3.36 17.97
N VAL A 434 -17.79 -4.27 17.00
CA VAL A 434 -17.93 -3.87 15.59
C VAL A 434 -19.32 -3.33 15.28
N LEU A 435 -20.35 -3.73 16.04
CA LEU A 435 -21.68 -3.15 15.89
C LEU A 435 -21.91 -1.98 16.86
N ASP A 436 -20.94 -1.48 17.64
CA ASP A 436 -21.19 -0.31 18.51
C ASP A 436 -21.73 0.88 17.68
N PRO A 437 -22.98 1.36 17.91
CA PRO A 437 -23.56 2.47 17.14
C PRO A 437 -22.85 3.81 17.36
N LEU A 438 -22.01 3.93 18.39
CA LEU A 438 -21.24 5.14 18.69
C LEU A 438 -19.92 5.22 17.91
N LYS A 439 -19.57 4.17 17.17
CA LYS A 439 -18.33 4.06 16.39
C LYS A 439 -18.66 3.74 14.94
N ALA A 440 -17.82 4.19 14.01
CA ALA A 440 -17.94 3.84 12.61
C ALA A 440 -16.78 2.92 12.21
N ASN A 441 -17.09 1.81 11.55
CA ASN A 441 -16.13 0.89 10.97
C ASN A 441 -16.75 0.17 9.75
N PRO A 442 -15.96 -0.55 8.93
CA PRO A 442 -16.47 -1.19 7.73
C PRO A 442 -17.63 -2.18 7.92
N VAL A 443 -17.84 -2.72 9.13
CA VAL A 443 -18.91 -3.68 9.42
C VAL A 443 -20.24 -2.99 9.69
N ASN A 444 -20.23 -1.86 10.41
CA ASN A 444 -21.46 -1.14 10.80
C ASN A 444 -21.74 0.11 9.97
N ALA A 445 -20.81 0.51 9.08
CA ALA A 445 -21.07 1.55 8.12
C ALA A 445 -22.08 1.06 7.07
N PRO A 446 -23.16 1.81 6.80
CA PRO A 446 -24.06 1.46 5.71
C PRO A 446 -23.28 1.58 4.40
N TYR A 447 -22.94 0.44 3.78
CA TYR A 447 -22.55 0.46 2.37
C TYR A 447 -23.83 0.69 1.57
N PRO A 448 -24.00 1.84 0.88
CA PRO A 448 -24.91 1.82 -0.24
C PRO A 448 -24.42 0.67 -1.14
N GLY A 449 -25.33 -0.22 -1.54
CA GLY A 449 -25.02 -1.23 -2.55
C GLY A 449 -24.28 -0.59 -3.74
N PRO A 450 -23.58 -1.39 -4.56
CA PRO A 450 -22.62 -0.89 -5.54
C PRO A 450 -23.15 0.38 -6.21
N PHE A 451 -22.42 1.49 -6.06
CA PHE A 451 -22.69 2.71 -6.82
C PHE A 451 -22.92 2.27 -8.26
N PRO A 452 -24.07 2.59 -8.88
CA PRO A 452 -24.26 2.25 -10.28
C PRO A 452 -23.08 2.87 -11.02
N LEU A 453 -22.27 2.01 -11.63
CA LEU A 453 -21.27 2.46 -12.60
C LEU A 453 -22.02 3.39 -13.56
N PRO A 454 -21.53 4.61 -13.82
CA PRO A 454 -22.20 5.48 -14.77
C PRO A 454 -22.41 4.67 -16.04
N SER A 455 -23.69 4.49 -16.40
CA SER A 455 -24.09 3.83 -17.63
C SER A 455 -23.24 4.42 -18.74
N GLY A 456 -22.51 3.57 -19.45
CA GLY A 456 -21.60 3.97 -20.52
C GLY A 456 -22.35 4.58 -21.70
N GLU A 457 -22.91 5.76 -21.53
CA GLU A 457 -23.28 6.65 -22.62
C GLU A 457 -22.02 7.40 -23.01
N ARG A 458 -21.40 6.95 -24.11
CA ARG A 458 -20.48 7.80 -24.87
C ARG A 458 -21.34 8.90 -25.50
N PRO A 459 -21.01 10.19 -25.33
CA PRO A 459 -21.59 11.21 -26.19
C PRO A 459 -21.14 10.93 -27.63
N GLY A 460 -22.11 10.81 -28.52
CA GLY A 460 -21.89 10.80 -29.98
C GLY A 460 -21.56 12.17 -30.52
#